data_AF-A0A9X9A4M9-F1
#
_entry.id   AF-A0A9X9A4M9-F1
#
_cell.length_a   1.000
_cell.length_b   1.000
_cell.length_c   1.000
_cell.angle_alpha   90.00
_cell.angle_beta   90.00
_cell.angle_gamma   90.00
#
_symmetry.space_group_name_H-M   'P 1'
#
loop_
_entity.id
_entity.type
_entity.pdbx_description
1 polymer ?
#
loop_
_entity_poly.entity_id
_entity_poly.type
_entity_poly.pdbx_seq_one_letter_code
_entity_poly.pdbx_strand_id
1 'polypeptide(L)' 'MYIAGVMSGTSLDGIDVALVHIEGSGVNSKIELIHFTTVPFCNDMKNEIQQ' A
#
# COMPACT_ATOMS: atom_id res chain seq x y z
N MET A 1 -4.40 -6.64 15.38
CA MET A 1 -4.90 -7.05 14.04
C MET A 1 -3.87 -6.64 13.01
N TYR A 2 -3.41 -7.53 12.14
CA TYR A 2 -2.48 -7.17 11.05
C TYR A 2 -3.23 -6.85 9.77
N ILE A 3 -2.87 -5.76 9.10
CA ILE A 3 -3.52 -5.26 7.89
C ILE A 3 -2.45 -4.90 6.86
N ALA A 4 -2.66 -5.30 5.61
CA ALA A 4 -1.87 -4.82 4.48
C ALA A 4 -2.64 -3.72 3.75
N GLY A 5 -2.18 -2.47 3.86
CA GLY A 5 -2.65 -1.35 3.06
C GLY A 5 -1.95 -1.33 1.71
N VAL A 6 -2.71 -1.12 0.63
CA VAL A 6 -2.20 -1.08 -0.73
C VAL A 6 -2.63 0.23 -1.39
N MET A 7 -1.69 0.96 -1.99
CA MET A 7 -1.93 2.23 -2.68
C MET A 7 -1.20 2.27 -4.02
N SER A 8 -1.87 2.76 -5.06
CA SER A 8 -1.27 3.05 -6.37
C SER A 8 -1.42 4.53 -6.66
N GLY A 9 -0.30 5.24 -6.74
CA GLY A 9 -0.29 6.64 -7.14
C GLY A 9 -0.63 6.82 -8.62
N THR A 10 -0.99 8.05 -9.02
CA THR A 10 -1.25 8.40 -10.43
C THR A 10 0.02 8.45 -11.29
N SER A 11 1.21 8.43 -10.67
CA SER A 11 2.48 8.40 -11.38
C SER A 11 2.81 7.04 -12.01
N LEU A 12 2.05 5.97 -11.66
CA LEU A 12 2.27 4.60 -12.15
C LEU A 12 3.70 4.09 -11.92
N ASP A 13 4.39 4.57 -10.89
CA ASP A 13 5.77 4.16 -10.58
C ASP A 13 5.81 2.79 -9.90
N GLY A 14 4.82 2.50 -9.06
CA GLY A 14 4.67 1.23 -8.36
C GLY A 14 3.44 1.20 -7.47
N ILE A 15 3.28 0.06 -6.79
CA ILE A 15 2.27 -0.20 -5.77
C ILE A 15 2.96 -0.13 -4.41
N ASP A 16 2.52 0.80 -3.58
CA ASP A 16 2.97 0.91 -2.19
C ASP A 16 2.21 -0.08 -1.32
N VAL A 17 2.93 -0.82 -0.50
CA VAL A 17 2.38 -1.83 0.43
C VAL A 17 2.87 -1.53 1.84
N ALA A 18 1.94 -1.28 2.75
CA ALA A 18 2.20 -1.05 4.17
C ALA A 18 1.58 -2.17 5.00
N LEU A 19 2.42 -2.96 5.68
CA LEU A 19 1.96 -3.89 6.70
C LEU A 19 1.89 -3.14 8.03
N VAL A 20 0.68 -3.04 8.58
CA VAL A 20 0.43 -2.36 9.86
C VAL A 20 -0.16 -3.31 10.88
N HIS A 21 0.16 -3.07 12.14
CA HIS A 21 -0.53 -3.66 13.28
C HIS A 21 -1.46 -2.62 13.89
N ILE A 22 -2.75 -2.93 13.95
CA ILE A 22 -3.78 -2.09 14.59
C ILE A 22 -4.27 -2.75 15.87
N GLU A 23 -4.26 -1.98 16.95
CA GLU A 23 -4.79 -2.37 18.26
C GLU A 23 -5.89 -1.40 18.72
N GLY A 24 -6.85 -1.91 19.48
CA GLY A 24 -8.01 -1.13 19.91
C GLY A 24 -9.03 -0.92 18.79
N SER A 25 -9.96 0.01 19.00
CA SER A 25 -11.05 0.30 18.06
C SER A 25 -11.56 1.73 18.21
N GLY A 26 -12.11 2.29 17.13
CA GLY A 26 -12.66 3.65 17.12
C GLY A 26 -11.58 4.69 17.42
N VAL A 27 -11.89 5.66 18.28
CA VAL A 27 -10.96 6.72 18.70
C VAL A 27 -9.74 6.22 19.47
N ASN A 28 -9.79 5.01 20.03
CA ASN A 28 -8.69 4.40 20.78
C ASN A 28 -7.79 3.53 19.90
N SER A 29 -7.96 3.56 18.58
CA SER A 29 -7.15 2.76 17.66
C SER A 29 -5.71 3.26 17.67
N LYS A 30 -4.77 2.34 17.88
CA LYS A 30 -3.33 2.56 17.73
C LYS A 30 -2.84 1.83 16.50
N ILE A 31 -1.99 2.48 15.72
CA ILE A 31 -1.46 1.94 14.47
C ILE A 31 0.08 1.93 14.56
N GLU A 32 0.67 0.78 14.30
CA GLU A 32 2.10 0.57 14.20
C GLU A 32 2.45 0.12 12.78
N LEU A 33 3.41 0.78 12.13
CA LEU A 33 3.94 0.34 10.84
C LEU A 33 4.99 -0.74 11.05
N ILE A 34 4.70 -1.96 10.61
CA ILE A 34 5.59 -3.12 10.75
C ILE A 34 6.55 -3.19 9.56
N HIS A 35 6.05 -2.96 8.34
CA HIS A 35 6.87 -2.98 7.14
C HIS A 35 6.27 -2.10 6.04
N PHE A 36 7.13 -1.53 5.21
CA PHE A 36 6.75 -0.79 4.03
C PHE A 36 7.64 -1.20 2.85
N THR A 37 7.02 -1.40 1.69
CA THR A 37 7.73 -1.64 0.44
C THR A 37 6.96 -1.06 -0.74
N THR A 38 7.67 -0.80 -1.83
CA THR A 38 7.08 -0.38 -3.11
C THR A 38 7.41 -1.45 -4.14
N VAL A 39 6.37 -1.99 -4.77
CA VAL A 39 6.49 -2.98 -5.85
C VAL A 39 6.36 -2.26 -7.19
N PRO A 40 7.38 -2.27 -8.06
CA PRO A 40 7.29 -1.57 -9.34
C PRO A 40 6.21 -2.19 -10.23
N PHE A 41 5.44 -1.35 -10.92
CA PHE A 41 4.56 -1.86 -11.99
C PHE A 41 5.42 -2.44 -13.10
N CYS A 42 5.01 -3.59 -13.65
CA CYS A 42 5.63 -4.12 -14.85
C CYS A 42 5.34 -3.18 -16.04
N ASN A 43 6.29 -3.09 -16.96
CA ASN A 43 6.18 -2.18 -18.11
C ASN A 43 4.93 -2.46 -18.96
N ASP A 44 4.54 -3.73 -19.07
CA ASP A 44 3.35 -4.13 -19.83
C ASP A 44 2.06 -3.54 -19.22
N MET A 45 1.92 -3.61 -17.89
CA MET A 45 0.78 -2.98 -17.20
C MET A 45 0.82 -1.45 -17.28
N LYS A 46 2.00 -0.81 -17.20
CA LYS A 46 2.09 0.64 -17.37
C LYS A 46 1.57 1.07 -18.75
N ASN A 47 1.95 0.33 -19.78
CA ASN A 47 1.53 0.60 -21.15
C ASN A 47 0.03 0.41 -21.36
N GLU A 48 -0.60 -0.58 -20.72
CA GLU A 48 -2.06 -0.78 -20.79
C GLU A 48 -2.85 0.36 -20.12
N ILE A 49 -2.36 0.91 -19.00
CA ILE A 49 -3.06 1.97 -18.25
C ILE A 49 -2.94 3.34 -18.94
N GLN A 50 -1.88 3.56 -19.75
CA GLN A 50 -1.64 4.81 -20.46
C GLN A 50 -2.34 4.92 -21.82
N GLN A 51 -3.06 3.87 -22.28
CA GLN A 51 -3.85 3.90 -23.52
C GLN A 51 -5.29 4.36 -23.26
#